data_AF-A0A2D6A7I0-F1
#
_entry.id   AF-A0A2D6A7I0-F1
#
_cell.length_a   1.000
_cell.length_b   1.000
_cell.length_c   1.000
_cell.angle_alpha   90.00
_cell.angle_beta   90.00
_cell.angle_gamma   90.00
#
_symmetry.space_group_name_H-M   'P 1'
#
loop_
_entity.id
_entity.type
_entity.pdbx_description
1 polymer ?
#
loop_
_entity_poly.entity_id
_entity_poly.type
_entity_poly.pdbx_seq_one_letter_code
_entity_poly.pdbx_strand_id
1 'polypeptide(L)'
;MTTRRMLIEDFEVMMHARQAYLAWVAACERDGEAPAPVELERRRVLSEDSRLDGALFTEWELNEEFDTAMCQALTWCHDRVEDDLALQGIPKPHLPLYIAQRKEAIRRVIARLRGEF
;
A
#
# COMPACT_ATOMS: atom_id res chain seq x y z
N MET A 1 -6.51 22.50 -9.48
CA MET A 1 -6.23 21.18 -8.88
C MET A 1 -4.83 20.78 -9.30
N THR A 2 -4.00 20.38 -8.35
CA THR A 2 -2.66 19.85 -8.66
C THR A 2 -2.78 18.35 -8.79
N THR A 3 -2.31 17.79 -9.91
CA THR A 3 -2.35 16.36 -10.18
C THR A 3 -0.94 15.79 -10.23
N ARG A 4 -0.83 14.49 -9.96
CA ARG A 4 0.39 13.71 -10.08
C ARG A 4 0.18 12.61 -11.13
N ARG A 5 1.21 12.37 -11.94
CA ARG A 5 1.15 11.32 -12.96
C ARG A 5 1.45 9.97 -12.33
N MET A 6 0.46 9.10 -12.27
CA MET A 6 0.61 7.73 -11.76
C MET A 6 0.64 6.75 -12.93
N LEU A 7 1.52 5.76 -12.88
CA LEU A 7 1.52 4.66 -13.85
C LEU A 7 0.50 3.61 -13.40
N ILE A 8 0.00 2.80 -14.33
CA ILE A 8 -0.92 1.69 -14.01
C ILE A 8 -0.29 0.76 -12.97
N GLU A 9 1.00 0.44 -13.09
CA GLU A 9 1.69 -0.43 -12.14
C GLU A 9 1.77 0.19 -10.74
N ASP A 10 1.70 1.53 -10.61
CA ASP A 10 1.70 2.17 -9.29
C ASP A 10 0.35 1.98 -8.59
N PHE A 11 -0.75 2.00 -9.34
CA PHE A 11 -2.08 1.72 -8.80
C PHE A 11 -2.20 0.29 -8.31
N GLU A 12 -1.67 -0.68 -9.05
CA GLU A 12 -1.67 -2.09 -8.64
C GLU A 12 -0.92 -2.27 -7.31
N VAL A 13 0.24 -1.61 -7.17
CA VAL A 13 1.02 -1.62 -5.93
C VAL A 13 0.26 -0.98 -4.77
N MET A 14 -0.40 0.17 -5.01
CA MET A 14 -1.22 0.85 -3.99
C MET A 14 -2.45 0.05 -3.57
N MET A 15 -3.17 -0.54 -4.52
CA MET A 15 -4.34 -1.39 -4.27
C MET A 15 -3.94 -2.60 -3.42
N HIS A 16 -2.85 -3.28 -3.78
CA HIS A 16 -2.33 -4.40 -2.98
C HIS A 16 -1.98 -3.94 -1.57
N ALA A 17 -1.26 -2.83 -1.45
CA ALA A 17 -0.84 -2.31 -0.15
C ALA A 17 -2.04 -1.94 0.74
N ARG A 18 -3.05 -1.27 0.18
CA ARG A 18 -4.32 -0.95 0.86
C ARG A 18 -5.00 -2.21 1.39
N GLN A 19 -5.18 -3.22 0.52
CA GLN A 19 -5.88 -4.45 0.89
C GLN A 19 -5.15 -5.21 2.00
N ALA A 20 -3.84 -5.41 1.85
CA ALA A 20 -3.03 -6.14 2.83
C ALA A 20 -3.00 -5.42 4.18
N TYR A 21 -2.82 -4.09 4.16
CA TYR A 21 -2.80 -3.29 5.37
C TYR A 21 -4.16 -3.29 6.10
N LEU A 22 -5.26 -3.08 5.38
CA LEU A 22 -6.62 -3.12 5.97
C LEU A 22 -6.94 -4.51 6.55
N ALA A 23 -6.52 -5.59 5.89
CA ALA A 23 -6.70 -6.94 6.39
C ALA A 23 -5.90 -7.20 7.68
N TRP A 24 -4.68 -6.66 7.77
CA TRP A 24 -3.87 -6.73 8.99
C TRP A 24 -4.51 -5.97 10.16
N VAL A 25 -4.94 -4.72 9.95
CA VAL A 25 -5.61 -3.94 11.02
C VAL A 25 -6.86 -4.69 11.51
N ALA A 26 -7.65 -5.25 10.58
CA ALA A 26 -8.82 -6.05 10.93
C ALA A 26 -8.46 -7.34 11.69
N ALA A 27 -7.32 -7.97 11.39
CA ALA A 27 -6.85 -9.15 12.11
C ALA A 27 -6.46 -8.80 13.56
N CYS A 28 -5.68 -7.73 13.75
CA CYS A 28 -5.32 -7.22 15.07
C CYS A 28 -6.57 -6.95 15.94
N GLU A 29 -7.59 -6.30 15.38
CA GLU A 29 -8.86 -6.07 16.09
C GLU A 29 -9.58 -7.36 16.51
N ARG A 30 -9.58 -8.39 15.66
CA ARG A 30 -10.19 -9.69 16.00
C ARG A 30 -9.42 -10.42 17.09
N ASP A 31 -8.10 -10.34 17.05
CA ASP A 31 -7.22 -11.08 17.95
C ASP A 31 -7.02 -10.36 19.30
N GLY A 32 -7.67 -9.21 19.50
CA GLY A 32 -7.60 -8.41 20.73
C GLY A 32 -6.31 -7.60 20.87
N GLU A 33 -5.47 -7.59 19.83
CA GLU A 33 -4.30 -6.72 19.72
C GLU A 33 -4.78 -5.35 19.23
N ALA A 34 -5.01 -4.41 20.14
CA ALA A 34 -5.44 -3.07 19.75
C ALA A 34 -4.36 -2.42 18.85
N PRO A 35 -4.66 -2.13 17.57
CA PRO A 35 -3.74 -1.37 16.72
C PRO A 35 -3.48 0.01 17.35
N ALA A 36 -2.30 0.58 17.11
CA ALA A 36 -2.02 1.92 17.59
C ALA A 36 -3.03 2.92 17.00
N PRO A 37 -3.39 4.02 17.70
CA PRO A 37 -4.39 4.97 17.22
C PRO A 37 -4.12 5.53 15.82
N VAL A 38 -2.85 5.71 15.47
CA VAL A 38 -2.43 6.14 14.13
C VAL A 38 -2.85 5.13 13.04
N GLU A 39 -2.78 3.83 13.33
CA GLU A 39 -3.15 2.76 12.40
C GLU A 39 -4.66 2.72 12.17
N LEU A 40 -5.46 2.98 13.23
CA LEU A 40 -6.92 3.10 13.11
C LEU A 40 -7.32 4.30 12.24
N GLU A 41 -6.65 5.44 12.41
CA GLU A 41 -6.90 6.61 11.57
C GLU A 41 -6.52 6.36 10.11
N ARG A 42 -5.38 5.70 9.85
CA ARG A 42 -4.99 5.33 8.48
C ARG A 42 -5.98 4.34 7.87
N ARG A 43 -6.44 3.37 8.65
CA ARG A 43 -7.50 2.45 8.22
C ARG A 43 -8.76 3.21 7.83
N ARG A 44 -9.22 4.17 8.64
CA ARG A 44 -10.41 5.00 8.32
C ARG A 44 -10.24 5.67 6.96
N VAL A 45 -9.17 6.46 6.79
CA VAL A 45 -8.85 7.19 5.56
C VAL A 45 -8.84 6.24 4.35
N LEU A 46 -8.11 5.12 4.45
CA LEU A 46 -8.00 4.16 3.35
C LEU A 46 -9.30 3.42 3.06
N SER A 47 -10.19 3.25 4.04
CA SER A 47 -11.47 2.57 3.84
C SER A 47 -12.55 3.45 3.21
N GLU A 48 -12.54 4.75 3.53
CA GLU A 48 -13.53 5.73 3.06
C GLU A 48 -13.19 6.27 1.67
N ASP A 49 -11.91 6.19 1.29
CA ASP A 49 -11.41 6.71 0.03
C ASP A 49 -11.64 5.72 -1.14
N SER A 50 -12.46 6.14 -2.10
CA SER A 50 -12.92 5.32 -3.23
C SER A 50 -12.03 5.39 -4.47
N ARG A 51 -10.89 6.09 -4.41
CA ARG A 51 -10.07 6.45 -5.57
C ARG A 51 -9.41 5.25 -6.23
N LEU A 52 -9.27 4.16 -5.46
CA LEU A 52 -8.74 2.89 -5.91
C LEU A 52 -9.82 1.84 -6.22
N ASP A 53 -11.10 2.18 -6.08
CA ASP A 53 -12.22 1.26 -6.28
C ASP A 53 -12.83 1.36 -7.70
N GLY A 54 -12.38 2.34 -8.50
CA GLY A 54 -12.88 2.63 -9.84
C GLY A 54 -11.99 2.13 -10.99
N ALA A 55 -12.38 2.47 -12.23
CA ALA A 55 -11.51 2.27 -13.39
C ALA A 55 -10.18 3.02 -13.21
N LEU A 56 -9.06 2.40 -13.57
CA LEU A 56 -7.73 2.99 -13.45
C LEU A 56 -7.64 4.29 -14.28
N PHE A 57 -7.67 5.44 -13.62
CA PHE A 57 -7.44 6.75 -14.24
C PHE A 57 -5.99 7.18 -13.99
N THR A 58 -5.30 7.65 -15.02
CA THR A 58 -3.88 8.03 -14.94
C THR A 58 -3.61 9.38 -14.28
N GLU A 59 -4.66 10.15 -14.00
CA GLU A 59 -4.57 11.44 -13.32
C GLU A 59 -4.98 11.29 -11.86
N TRP A 60 -4.00 11.49 -10.96
CA TRP A 60 -4.18 11.38 -9.53
C TRP A 60 -4.22 12.78 -8.91
N GLU A 61 -5.32 13.15 -8.26
CA GLU A 61 -5.36 14.41 -7.52
C GLU A 61 -4.50 14.32 -6.25
N LEU A 62 -3.84 15.40 -5.84
CA LEU A 62 -3.14 15.39 -4.56
C LEU A 62 -4.12 15.39 -3.40
N ASN A 63 -3.91 14.51 -2.42
CA ASN A 63 -4.63 14.48 -1.15
C ASN A 63 -3.63 14.09 -0.06
N GLU A 64 -3.25 15.03 0.79
CA GLU A 64 -2.19 14.81 1.79
C GLU A 64 -2.55 13.73 2.82
N GLU A 65 -3.82 13.68 3.24
CA GLU A 65 -4.30 12.70 4.23
C GLU A 65 -4.21 11.29 3.66
N PHE A 66 -4.72 11.11 2.44
CA PHE A 66 -4.62 9.84 1.72
C PHE A 66 -3.18 9.47 1.39
N ASP A 67 -2.40 10.38 0.80
CA ASP A 67 -1.01 10.11 0.38
C ASP A 67 -0.17 9.68 1.60
N THR A 68 -0.41 10.28 2.77
CA THR A 68 0.22 9.88 4.03
C THR A 68 -0.24 8.49 4.49
N ALA A 69 -1.54 8.21 4.47
CA ALA A 69 -2.08 6.90 4.83
C ALA A 69 -1.57 5.80 3.90
N MET A 70 -1.49 6.09 2.60
CA MET A 70 -0.99 5.17 1.58
C MET A 70 0.51 4.93 1.74
N CYS A 71 1.31 5.97 2.01
CA CYS A 71 2.74 5.79 2.31
C CYS A 71 2.96 4.88 3.53
N GLN A 72 2.11 4.97 4.56
CA GLN A 72 2.17 4.08 5.72
C GLN A 72 1.86 2.63 5.32
N ALA A 73 0.77 2.40 4.58
CA ALA A 73 0.40 1.06 4.11
C ALA A 73 1.48 0.44 3.20
N LEU A 74 2.07 1.24 2.32
CA LEU A 74 3.19 0.85 1.45
C LEU A 74 4.44 0.50 2.27
N THR A 75 4.79 1.31 3.26
CA THR A 75 5.94 1.05 4.15
C THR A 75 5.72 -0.24 4.94
N TRP A 76 4.53 -0.43 5.51
CA TRP A 76 4.15 -1.67 6.20
C TRP A 76 4.28 -2.89 5.29
N CYS A 77 3.83 -2.79 4.03
CA CYS A 77 3.96 -3.86 3.04
C CYS A 77 5.42 -4.13 2.66
N HIS A 78 6.22 -3.08 2.47
CA HIS A 78 7.64 -3.20 2.13
C HIS A 78 8.38 -4.04 3.19
N ASP A 79 8.08 -3.80 4.46
CA ASP A 79 8.75 -4.46 5.58
C ASP A 79 8.31 -5.92 5.77
N ARG A 80 7.13 -6.28 5.25
CA ARG A 80 6.51 -7.62 5.39
C ARG A 80 6.33 -8.36 4.06
N VAL A 81 6.96 -7.88 2.99
CA VAL A 81 6.80 -8.47 1.64
C VAL A 81 7.13 -9.97 1.62
N GLU A 82 8.08 -10.41 2.45
CA GLU A 82 8.52 -11.80 2.51
C GLU A 82 7.47 -12.71 3.15
N ASP A 83 6.84 -12.23 4.22
CA ASP A 83 5.75 -12.94 4.92
C ASP A 83 4.53 -13.10 4.01
N ASP A 84 4.16 -12.02 3.29
CA ASP A 84 3.03 -12.01 2.35
C ASP A 84 3.23 -13.01 1.20
N LEU A 85 4.44 -13.09 0.63
CA LEU A 85 4.74 -14.01 -0.48
C LEU A 85 4.85 -15.47 -0.03
N ALA A 86 5.34 -15.70 1.19
CA ALA A 86 5.36 -17.03 1.78
C ALA A 86 3.93 -17.57 1.99
N LEU A 87 3.00 -16.73 2.45
CA LEU A 87 1.59 -17.08 2.62
C LEU A 87 0.87 -17.37 1.30
N GLN A 88 1.32 -16.75 0.19
CA GLN A 88 0.79 -16.98 -1.16
C GLN A 88 1.36 -18.24 -1.83
N GLY A 89 2.22 -19.01 -1.15
CA GLY A 89 2.74 -20.29 -1.67
C GLY A 89 3.77 -20.16 -2.78
N ILE A 90 4.44 -19.00 -2.89
CA ILE A 90 5.45 -18.78 -3.94
C ILE A 90 6.71 -19.61 -3.65
N PRO A 91 7.22 -20.40 -4.63
CA PRO A 91 8.38 -21.24 -4.40
C PRO A 91 9.64 -20.42 -4.04
N LYS A 92 10.38 -20.88 -3.03
CA LYS A 92 11.67 -20.29 -2.59
C LYS A 92 12.65 -19.89 -3.70
N PRO A 93 12.87 -20.66 -4.78
CA PRO A 93 13.81 -20.25 -5.84
C PRO A 93 13.43 -18.96 -6.59
N HIS A 94 12.16 -18.56 -6.57
CA HIS A 94 11.69 -17.33 -7.23
C HIS A 94 11.59 -16.12 -6.28
N LEU A 95 11.68 -16.36 -4.96
CA LEU A 95 11.48 -15.33 -3.94
C LEU A 95 12.49 -14.17 -4.01
N PRO A 96 13.82 -14.38 -4.08
CA PRO A 96 14.78 -13.27 -3.91
C PRO A 96 14.65 -12.16 -4.97
N LEU A 97 14.51 -12.54 -6.24
CA LEU A 97 14.39 -11.59 -7.35
C LEU A 97 13.04 -10.86 -7.31
N TYR A 98 11.95 -11.59 -7.03
CA TYR A 98 10.61 -11.03 -6.95
C TYR A 98 10.44 -10.09 -5.74
N ILE A 99 10.99 -10.46 -4.58
CA ILE A 99 11.03 -9.60 -3.38
C ILE A 99 11.74 -8.29 -3.68
N ALA A 100 12.90 -8.33 -4.33
CA ALA A 100 13.67 -7.13 -4.66
C ALA A 100 12.89 -6.21 -5.60
N GLN A 101 12.27 -6.77 -6.66
CA GLN A 101 11.44 -6.01 -7.60
C GLN A 101 10.23 -5.38 -6.91
N ARG A 102 9.58 -6.11 -6.00
CA ARG A 102 8.39 -5.64 -5.27
C ARG A 102 8.74 -4.55 -4.27
N LYS A 103 9.82 -4.72 -3.50
CA LYS A 103 10.34 -3.67 -2.59
C LYS A 103 10.71 -2.40 -3.37
N GLU A 104 11.33 -2.55 -4.54
CA GLU A 104 11.67 -1.40 -5.38
C GLU A 104 10.44 -0.70 -5.97
N ALA A 105 9.45 -1.47 -6.45
CA ALA A 105 8.19 -0.90 -6.91
C ALA A 105 7.49 -0.10 -5.81
N ILE A 106 7.43 -0.63 -4.59
CA ILE A 106 6.87 0.08 -3.43
C ILE A 106 7.62 1.39 -3.15
N ARG A 107 8.96 1.37 -3.13
CA ARG A 107 9.77 2.59 -2.91
C ARG A 107 9.50 3.65 -3.97
N ARG A 108 9.43 3.26 -5.23
CA ARG A 108 9.11 4.16 -6.34
C ARG A 108 7.75 4.83 -6.14
N VAL A 109 6.73 4.06 -5.74
CA VAL A 109 5.39 4.60 -5.47
C VAL A 109 5.41 5.56 -4.28
N ILE A 110 6.10 5.23 -3.19
CA ILE A 110 6.24 6.13 -2.03
C ILE A 110 6.89 7.45 -2.44
N ALA A 111 8.02 7.39 -3.14
CA ALA A 111 8.75 8.58 -3.56
C ALA A 111 7.90 9.47 -4.48
N ARG A 112 7.13 8.83 -5.38
CA ARG A 112 6.14 9.53 -6.20
C ARG A 112 5.05 10.18 -5.34
N LEU A 113 4.44 9.47 -4.39
CA LEU A 113 3.44 10.03 -3.48
C LEU A 113 3.96 11.20 -2.64
N ARG A 114 5.27 11.26 -2.39
CA ARG A 114 5.94 12.38 -1.72
C ARG A 114 6.34 13.53 -2.64
N GLY A 115 6.18 13.38 -3.95
CA GLY A 115 6.59 14.39 -4.95
C GLY A 115 8.10 14.44 -5.17
N GLU A 116 8.81 13.34 -4.91
CA GLU A 116 10.26 13.23 -5.13
C GLU A 116 10.61 12.82 -6.58
N PHE A 117 9.60 12.52 -7.42
CA PHE A 117 9.71 12.08 -8.82
C PHE A 117 8.64 12.71 -9.71
#